data_AF-A0A3P6B5D3-F1
#
_entry.id   AF-A0A3P6B5D3-F1
#
_cell.length_a   1.000
_cell.length_b   1.000
_cell.length_c   1.000
_cell.angle_alpha   90.00
_cell.angle_beta   90.00
_cell.angle_gamma   90.00
#
_symmetry.space_group_name_H-M   'P 1'
#
loop_
_entity.id
_entity.type
_entity.pdbx_description
1 polymer ?
#
loop_
_entity_poly.entity_id
_entity_poly.type
_entity_poly.pdbx_seq_one_letter_code
_entity_poly.pdbx_strand_id
1 'polypeptide(L)'
;MDLQRGIPRTCDCGAATIVLTSGTIKNPGRRFYRCGANSGQNHVFKWLDEAHDEEFVVVANKLATIEQDLAAIKAELDDMKKDITEIIKIIECLRMKS
;
A
#
# COMPACT_ATOMS: atom_id res chain seq x y z
N MET A 1 -3.02 5.15 -23.10
CA MET A 1 -2.02 5.61 -22.11
C MET A 1 -2.72 5.58 -20.77
N ASP A 2 -2.50 4.51 -20.00
CA ASP A 2 -3.05 4.39 -18.67
C ASP A 2 -2.35 5.42 -17.79
N LEU A 3 -3.08 6.47 -17.38
CA LEU A 3 -2.61 7.33 -16.32
C LEU A 3 -2.37 6.42 -15.11
N GLN A 4 -1.12 6.28 -14.67
CA GLN A 4 -0.81 5.56 -13.43
C GLN A 4 -1.72 6.09 -12.31
N ARG A 5 -2.52 5.17 -11.74
CA ARG A 5 -3.34 5.47 -10.58
C ARG A 5 -2.45 5.78 -9.37
N GLY A 6 -2.91 6.68 -8.50
CA GLY A 6 -2.16 7.14 -7.34
C GLY A 6 -1.13 8.22 -7.65
N ILE A 7 -0.07 8.28 -6.84
CA ILE A 7 0.97 9.32 -6.93
C ILE A 7 1.99 8.97 -8.03
N PRO A 8 2.11 9.77 -9.11
CA PRO A 8 3.10 9.51 -10.14
C PRO A 8 4.49 9.88 -9.61
N ARG A 9 5.35 8.89 -9.39
CA ARG A 9 6.73 9.09 -8.90
C ARG A 9 7.72 9.37 -10.03
N THR A 10 7.46 8.81 -11.21
CA THR A 10 8.30 8.92 -12.40
C THR A 10 7.42 9.21 -13.61
N CYS A 11 7.93 9.98 -14.56
CA CYS A 11 7.34 10.13 -15.88
C CYS A 11 7.76 8.96 -16.79
N ASP A 12 6.97 8.66 -17.81
CA ASP A 12 7.31 7.66 -18.83
C ASP A 12 8.63 7.92 -19.55
N CYS A 13 9.13 9.16 -19.54
CA CYS A 13 10.47 9.50 -20.07
C CYS A 13 11.62 9.16 -19.10
N GLY A 14 11.34 8.52 -17.96
CA GLY A 14 12.31 8.14 -16.93
C GLY A 14 12.65 9.24 -15.91
N ALA A 15 12.22 10.48 -16.13
CA ALA A 15 12.48 11.58 -15.21
C ALA A 15 11.61 11.50 -13.95
N ALA A 16 12.14 11.93 -12.81
CA ALA A 16 11.35 12.09 -11.58
C ALA A 16 10.25 13.14 -11.76
N THR A 17 9.15 12.98 -11.01
CA THR A 17 8.11 14.01 -10.94
C THR A 17 8.46 15.09 -9.90
N ILE A 18 7.96 16.29 -10.15
CA ILE A 18 8.05 17.44 -9.25
C ILE A 18 6.66 17.96 -8.94
N VAL A 19 6.50 18.63 -7.80
CA VAL A 19 5.25 19.28 -7.39
C VAL A 19 5.37 20.78 -7.59
N LEU A 20 4.40 21.37 -8.28
CA LEU A 20 4.31 22.82 -8.46
C LEU A 20 2.95 23.33 -7.97
N THR A 21 2.88 24.63 -7.74
CA THR A 21 1.65 25.35 -7.39
C THR A 21 1.14 26.10 -8.62
N SER A 22 -0.13 25.92 -8.96
CA SER A 22 -0.77 26.62 -10.07
C SER A 22 -0.95 28.10 -9.74
N GLY A 23 -0.39 28.96 -10.59
CA GLY A 23 -0.65 30.40 -10.60
C GLY A 23 -1.79 30.80 -11.56
N THR A 24 -2.54 29.84 -12.11
CA THR A 24 -3.62 30.15 -13.06
C THR A 24 -4.83 30.74 -12.36
N ILE A 25 -5.55 31.64 -13.03
CA ILE A 25 -6.81 32.22 -12.50
C ILE A 25 -7.86 31.13 -12.25
N LYS A 26 -7.85 30.07 -13.07
CA LYS A 26 -8.81 28.96 -12.95
C LYS A 26 -8.56 28.05 -11.75
N ASN A 27 -7.30 27.84 -11.37
CA ASN A 27 -6.91 26.95 -10.28
C ASN A 27 -5.85 27.63 -9.39
N PRO A 28 -6.14 28.77 -8.76
CA PRO A 28 -5.13 29.51 -8.01
C PRO A 28 -4.71 28.70 -6.77
N GLY A 29 -3.42 28.51 -6.57
CA GLY A 29 -2.87 27.81 -5.41
C GLY A 29 -2.99 26.28 -5.44
N ARG A 30 -3.72 25.70 -6.39
CA ARG A 30 -3.87 24.24 -6.49
C ARG A 30 -2.54 23.60 -6.90
N ARG A 31 -2.13 22.54 -6.22
CA ARG A 31 -0.84 21.86 -6.48
C ARG A 31 -1.01 20.70 -7.46
N PHE A 32 0.01 20.45 -8.28
CA PHE A 32 0.02 19.35 -9.25
C PHE A 32 1.41 18.72 -9.37
N TYR A 33 1.42 17.44 -9.70
CA TYR A 33 2.59 16.70 -10.16
C TYR A 33 2.82 16.94 -11.65
N ARG A 34 4.07 17.11 -12.06
CA ARG A 34 4.50 17.02 -13.47
C ARG A 34 5.87 16.39 -13.63
N CYS A 35 6.24 16.05 -14.86
CA CYS A 35 7.59 15.65 -15.20
C CYS A 35 8.62 16.76 -14.83
N GLY A 36 9.72 16.35 -14.20
CA GLY A 36 10.83 17.23 -13.81
C GLY A 36 11.71 17.66 -14.99
N ALA A 37 11.76 16.88 -16.07
CA ALA A 37 12.60 17.17 -17.24
C ALA A 37 11.89 18.06 -18.27
N ASN A 38 10.62 17.80 -18.58
CA ASN A 38 9.86 18.50 -19.62
C ASN A 38 8.38 18.63 -19.25
N SER A 39 7.66 19.46 -20.00
CA SER A 39 6.20 19.57 -19.92
C SER A 39 5.58 19.53 -21.31
N GLY A 40 4.36 19.02 -21.41
CA GLY A 40 3.63 18.96 -22.67
C GLY A 40 3.04 17.59 -22.91
N GLN A 41 2.68 17.32 -24.16
CA GLN A 41 2.10 16.05 -24.57
C GLN A 41 3.08 14.91 -24.30
N ASN A 42 2.58 13.75 -23.85
CA ASN A 42 3.36 12.58 -23.42
C ASN A 42 4.19 12.74 -22.14
N HIS A 43 4.01 13.83 -21.38
CA HIS A 43 4.59 13.98 -20.06
C HIS A 43 3.52 13.99 -18.98
N VAL A 44 3.85 13.38 -17.84
CA VAL A 44 2.91 13.27 -16.73
C VAL A 44 2.48 14.65 -16.23
N PHE A 45 1.17 14.79 -16.01
CA PHE A 45 0.52 15.88 -15.29
C PHE A 45 -0.61 15.26 -14.48
N LYS A 46 -0.69 15.56 -13.19
CA LYS A 46 -1.78 15.09 -12.33
C LYS A 46 -1.99 16.03 -11.16
N TRP A 47 -3.22 16.33 -10.79
CA TRP A 47 -3.46 17.15 -9.61
C TRP A 47 -3.08 16.39 -8.33
N LEU A 48 -2.56 17.13 -7.36
CA LEU A 48 -1.98 16.55 -6.15
C LEU A 48 -3.05 15.91 -5.25
N ASP A 49 -4.22 16.54 -5.15
CA ASP A 49 -5.40 16.03 -4.44
C ASP A 49 -5.92 14.74 -5.07
N GLU A 50 -6.16 14.73 -6.39
CA GLU A 50 -6.61 13.53 -7.13
C GLU A 50 -5.63 12.36 -6.98
N ALA A 51 -4.32 12.64 -7.10
CA ALA A 51 -3.28 11.63 -6.92
C ALA A 51 -3.27 11.05 -5.50
N HIS A 52 -3.50 11.87 -4.47
CA HIS A 52 -3.57 11.42 -3.08
C HIS A 52 -4.84 10.64 -2.79
N ASP A 53 -6.00 11.09 -3.29
CA ASP A 53 -7.26 10.37 -3.11
C ASP A 53 -7.18 8.95 -3.68
N GLU A 54 -6.62 8.81 -4.87
CA GLU A 54 -6.38 7.49 -5.46
C GLU A 54 -5.40 6.64 -4.65
N GLU A 55 -4.32 7.24 -4.13
CA GLU A 55 -3.36 6.54 -3.27
C GLU A 55 -4.01 6.09 -1.95
N PHE A 56 -4.88 6.91 -1.37
CA PHE A 56 -5.63 6.55 -0.16
C PHE A 56 -6.52 5.34 -0.37
N VAL A 57 -7.18 5.23 -1.53
CA VAL A 57 -7.96 4.02 -1.87
C VAL A 57 -7.05 2.78 -1.93
N VAL A 58 -5.88 2.91 -2.56
CA VAL A 58 -4.91 1.80 -2.64
C VAL A 58 -4.43 1.39 -1.24
N VAL A 59 -4.11 2.37 -0.38
CA VAL A 59 -3.66 2.12 0.99
C VAL A 59 -4.78 1.49 1.82
N ALA A 60 -6.03 1.96 1.70
CA ALA A 60 -7.18 1.39 2.40
C ALA A 60 -7.42 -0.08 2.02
N ASN A 61 -7.31 -0.41 0.73
CA ASN A 61 -7.45 -1.78 0.27
C ASN A 61 -6.32 -2.68 0.80
N LYS A 62 -5.07 -2.20 0.78
CA LYS A 62 -3.93 -2.93 1.37
C LYS A 62 -4.09 -3.13 2.88
N LEU A 63 -4.61 -2.13 3.59
CA LEU A 63 -4.88 -2.25 5.02
C LEU A 63 -5.92 -3.34 5.29
N ALA A 64 -7.02 -3.37 4.52
CA ALA A 64 -8.03 -4.42 4.65
C ALA A 64 -7.46 -5.82 4.39
N THR A 65 -6.58 -5.99 3.40
CA THR A 65 -5.88 -7.26 3.16
C THR A 65 -4.97 -7.63 4.33
N ILE A 66 -4.19 -6.69 4.86
CA ILE A 66 -3.32 -6.93 6.02
C ILE A 66 -4.14 -7.34 7.25
N GLU A 67 -5.30 -6.72 7.48
CA GLU A 67 -6.20 -7.09 8.58
C GLU A 67 -6.74 -8.52 8.44
N GLN A 68 -7.09 -8.93 7.21
CA GLN A 68 -7.51 -10.30 6.90
C GLN A 68 -6.38 -11.31 7.11
N ASP A 69 -5.18 -11.03 6.58
CA ASP A 69 -4.01 -11.89 6.73
C ASP A 69 -3.61 -12.04 8.21
N LEU A 70 -3.66 -10.95 8.98
CA LEU A 70 -3.40 -10.96 10.42
C LEU A 70 -4.41 -11.84 11.17
N ALA A 71 -5.68 -11.80 10.78
CA ALA A 71 -6.70 -12.66 11.37
C ALA A 71 -6.45 -14.15 11.06
N ALA A 72 -6.06 -14.46 9.83
CA ALA A 72 -5.70 -15.83 9.42
C ALA A 72 -4.47 -16.34 10.18
N ILE A 73 -3.39 -15.56 10.24
CA ILE A 73 -2.17 -15.91 10.98
C ILE A 73 -2.47 -16.14 12.46
N LYS A 74 -3.32 -15.31 13.07
CA LYS A 74 -3.74 -15.52 14.46
C LYS A 74 -4.46 -16.85 14.67
N ALA A 75 -5.35 -17.23 13.75
CA ALA A 75 -6.05 -18.52 13.83
C ALA A 75 -5.08 -19.71 13.72
N GLU A 76 -4.14 -19.65 12.78
CA GLU A 76 -3.11 -20.70 12.63
C GLU A 76 -2.21 -20.81 13.88
N LEU A 77 -1.85 -19.67 14.50
CA LEU A 77 -1.09 -19.66 15.76
C LEU A 77 -1.87 -20.29 16.92
N ASP A 78 -3.19 -20.04 17.00
CA ASP A 78 -4.04 -20.64 18.02
C ASP A 78 -4.16 -22.16 17.86
N ASP A 79 -4.24 -22.66 16.63
CA ASP A 79 -4.26 -24.09 16.34
C ASP A 79 -2.92 -24.75 16.65
N MET A 80 -1.80 -24.14 16.23
CA MET A 80 -0.46 -24.60 16.57
C MET A 80 -0.24 -24.66 18.10
N LYS A 81 -0.78 -23.70 18.84
CA LYS A 81 -0.72 -23.68 20.31
C LYS A 81 -1.50 -24.83 20.93
N LYS A 82 -2.64 -25.22 20.36
CA LYS A 82 -3.42 -26.40 20.81
C LYS A 82 -2.63 -27.68 20.56
N ASP A 83 -2.06 -27.83 19.37
CA ASP A 83 -1.23 -28.99 19.02
C ASP A 83 -0.04 -29.13 19.97
N ILE A 84 0.68 -28.04 20.25
CA ILE A 84 1.78 -28.01 21.23
C ILE A 84 1.28 -28.47 22.62
N THR A 85 0.12 -27.96 23.04
CA THR A 85 -0.46 -28.33 24.35
C THR A 85 -0.80 -29.82 24.41
N GLU A 86 -1.31 -30.39 23.33
CA GLU A 86 -1.63 -31.82 23.28
C GLU A 86 -0.37 -32.70 23.26
N ILE A 87 0.66 -32.29 22.51
CA ILE A 87 1.97 -32.95 22.50
C ILE A 87 2.56 -32.98 23.93
N ILE A 88 2.47 -31.88 24.67
CA ILE A 88 2.94 -31.82 26.07
C ILE A 88 2.22 -32.85 26.93
N LYS A 89 0.88 -32.96 26.85
CA LYS A 89 0.13 -33.95 27.63
C LYS A 89 0.55 -35.38 27.30
N ILE A 90 0.78 -35.68 26.01
CA ILE A 90 1.23 -37.01 25.58
C ILE A 90 2.60 -37.33 26.17
N ILE A 91 3.54 -36.38 26.13
CA ILE A 91 4.88 -36.54 26.71
C ILE A 91 4.78 -36.82 28.22
N GLU A 92 3.94 -36.07 28.94
CA GLU A 92 3.72 -36.27 30.38
C GLU A 92 3.14 -37.66 30.67
N CYS A 93 2.17 -38.12 29.88
CA CYS A 93 1.59 -39.46 30.00
C CYS A 93 2.61 -40.58 29.75
N LEU A 94 3.52 -40.39 28.79
CA LEU A 94 4.58 -41.36 28.52
C LEU A 94 5.61 -41.40 29.65
N ARG A 95 5.97 -40.25 30.22
CA ARG A 95 6.89 -40.15 31.37
C ARG A 95 6.34 -40.84 32.62
N MET A 96 5.01 -40.84 32.82
CA MET A 96 4.38 -41.55 33.94
C MET A 96 4.38 -43.09 33.77
N LYS A 97 4.60 -43.59 32.56
CA LYS A 97 4.56 -45.04 32.24
C LYS A 97 5.95 -45.69 32.23
N SER A 98 7.02 -44.91 32.25
CA SER A 98 8.43 -45.35 32.36
C SER A 98 8.88 -45.37 33.81
#